data_AF-A0A9D9FXP1-F1
#
_entry.id   AF-A0A9D9FXP1-F1
#
_cell.length_a   1.000
_cell.length_b   1.000
_cell.length_c   1.000
_cell.angle_alpha   90.00
_cell.angle_beta   90.00
_cell.angle_gamma   90.00
#
_symmetry.space_group_name_H-M   'P 1'
#
loop_
_entity.id
_entity.type
_entity.pdbx_description
1 polymer ?
#
loop_
_entity_poly.entity_id
_entity_poly.type
_entity_poly.pdbx_seq_one_letter_code
_entity_poly.pdbx_strand_id
1 'polypeptide(L)'
;MDSLNKVFDPLMRALFAPGLPSERLFIVYVVSAIVIAYVLYRVRKPAVGFLRYCFPKEVFLHRSAKQDYLFYFWLALIKGALVALPLAWLGANLSEFWSTTTGATDTPEYGFFEMAAFSVLILLAFDFGIFFSHYLQHKVPILWEFHKVHHSAEVLTPITVFRASPVDLLVTGGLVILCEGAARLLWLSVIGSAPGVVAILGINGGIFLFYIFGYNLRHSHIWLSYPTWLSGLLVSPAMHQIHHSSEERHLDKNMGFIFSWWDKLFGTLYVPKEREDFRLGLYGEVNNPFESSHEMIWKPFVWAGRRIGRNVRKVMSLFALTGLVVLGHAQDLEAASSKELRSLHLEELTWTEVREALDAGYRQVIIPTGGVEQNGPHVVLGKHNIVVRHAAEEIARRLGNTMVAPVVTYVPEGQIDPPSGHMRFPGTISISEETFQEILSRTAESLLQHGFTRVYLIGDSGGNQASQSKVADSIGSSWWGGQPDPQQVFHIGDYYFPERNGQIE
;
A
#
# COMPACT_ATOMS: atom_id res chain seq x y z
N MET A 1 31.31 12.68 -29.13
CA MET A 1 31.86 13.05 -27.80
C MET A 1 30.77 13.57 -26.86
N ASP A 2 29.85 14.44 -27.29
CA ASP A 2 28.79 15.00 -26.43
C ASP A 2 27.79 14.01 -25.83
N SER A 3 27.38 12.97 -26.57
CA SER A 3 26.44 11.96 -26.08
C SER A 3 27.06 11.00 -25.07
N LEU A 4 28.35 10.68 -25.19
CA LEU A 4 29.10 9.89 -24.21
C LEU A 4 29.26 10.67 -22.89
N ASN A 5 29.58 11.97 -22.96
CA ASN A 5 29.66 12.82 -21.78
C ASN A 5 28.34 12.85 -21.00
N LYS A 6 27.19 12.90 -21.67
CA LYS A 6 25.86 12.86 -21.01
C LYS A 6 25.55 11.55 -20.28
N VAL A 7 26.18 10.44 -20.68
CA VAL A 7 26.02 9.12 -20.04
C VAL A 7 26.98 8.95 -18.87
N PHE A 8 28.20 9.50 -18.95
CA PHE A 8 29.21 9.42 -17.89
C PHE A 8 29.09 10.52 -16.81
N ASP A 9 28.48 11.66 -17.11
CA ASP A 9 28.31 12.80 -16.19
C ASP A 9 27.63 12.42 -14.85
N PRO A 10 26.54 11.61 -14.79
CA PRO A 10 25.93 11.22 -13.53
C PRO A 10 26.83 10.38 -12.62
N LEU A 11 27.65 9.50 -13.20
CA LEU A 11 28.62 8.71 -12.44
C LEU A 11 29.71 9.61 -11.88
N MET A 12 30.22 10.54 -12.69
CA MET A 12 31.20 11.52 -12.26
C MET A 12 30.63 12.43 -11.17
N ARG A 13 29.39 12.92 -11.33
CA ARG A 13 28.70 13.71 -10.30
C ARG A 13 28.52 12.95 -9.00
N ALA A 14 28.23 11.63 -9.04
CA ALA A 14 28.16 10.82 -7.83
C ALA A 14 29.53 10.73 -7.13
N LEU A 15 30.61 10.50 -7.88
CA LEU A 15 31.97 10.43 -7.34
C LEU A 15 32.45 11.78 -6.77
N PHE A 16 32.09 12.88 -7.42
CA PHE A 16 32.48 14.24 -7.03
C PHE A 16 31.37 14.99 -6.27
N ALA A 17 30.32 14.30 -5.82
CA ALA A 17 29.18 14.91 -5.13
C ALA A 17 29.59 15.80 -3.93
N PRO A 18 30.60 15.44 -3.12
CA PRO A 18 31.06 16.31 -2.03
C PRO A 18 31.56 17.69 -2.48
N GLY A 19 31.98 17.85 -3.74
CA GLY A 19 32.47 19.11 -4.30
C GLY A 19 31.43 19.93 -5.07
N LEU A 20 30.21 19.42 -5.24
CA LEU A 20 29.18 20.03 -6.10
C LEU A 20 28.02 20.59 -5.28
N PRO A 21 27.80 21.92 -5.23
CA PRO A 21 26.69 22.53 -4.48
C PRO A 21 25.29 22.05 -4.91
N SER A 22 25.14 21.58 -6.14
CA SER A 22 23.89 20.99 -6.65
C SER A 22 23.61 19.60 -6.09
N GLU A 23 24.58 18.94 -5.48
CA GLU A 23 24.44 17.58 -4.95
C GLU A 23 24.13 17.60 -3.45
N ARG A 24 23.27 16.67 -3.01
CA ARG A 24 22.79 16.58 -1.62
C ARG A 24 23.89 16.26 -0.61
N LEU A 25 24.99 15.66 -1.07
CA LEU A 25 26.17 15.32 -0.27
C LEU A 25 27.28 16.38 -0.32
N PHE A 26 27.01 17.57 -0.87
CA PHE A 26 27.98 18.66 -0.87
C PHE A 26 28.55 18.89 0.54
N ILE A 27 29.87 19.06 0.62
CA ILE A 27 30.59 19.04 1.90
C ILE A 27 30.09 20.09 2.88
N VAL A 28 29.65 21.26 2.39
CA VAL A 28 29.11 22.33 3.23
C VAL A 28 27.82 21.89 3.93
N TYR A 29 26.95 21.13 3.25
CA TYR A 29 25.69 20.62 3.83
C TYR A 29 25.94 19.51 4.85
N VAL A 30 26.98 18.70 4.64
CA VAL A 30 27.38 17.65 5.58
C VAL A 30 28.02 18.26 6.82
N VAL A 31 28.94 19.21 6.64
CA VAL A 31 29.59 19.93 7.75
C VAL A 31 28.57 20.71 8.57
N SER A 32 27.62 21.41 7.93
CA SER A 32 26.58 22.13 8.66
C SER A 32 25.71 21.19 9.50
N ALA A 33 25.34 20.01 8.98
CA ALA A 33 24.62 18.99 9.73
C ALA A 33 25.44 18.47 10.93
N ILE A 34 26.75 18.27 10.78
CA ILE A 34 27.64 17.88 11.90
C ILE A 34 27.72 18.98 12.95
N VAL A 35 27.80 20.26 12.54
CA VAL A 35 27.79 21.40 13.47
C VAL A 35 26.49 21.46 14.26
N ILE A 36 25.33 21.29 13.59
CA ILE A 36 24.03 21.22 14.25
C ILE A 36 23.97 20.03 15.21
N ALA A 37 24.44 18.85 14.79
CA ALA A 37 24.54 17.67 15.63
C ALA A 37 25.43 17.89 16.85
N TYR A 38 26.53 18.63 16.72
CA TYR A 38 27.40 19.00 17.83
C TYR A 38 26.68 19.91 18.83
N VAL A 39 25.95 20.92 18.37
CA VAL A 39 25.13 21.78 19.25
C VAL A 39 24.10 20.92 20.00
N LEU A 40 23.38 20.05 19.31
CA LEU A 40 22.43 19.12 19.94
C LEU A 40 23.08 18.19 20.96
N TYR A 41 24.27 17.67 20.65
CA TYR A 41 25.06 16.84 21.56
C TYR A 41 25.40 17.58 22.86
N ARG A 42 25.85 18.85 22.74
CA ARG A 42 26.21 19.68 23.90
C ARG A 42 25.00 20.03 24.77
N VAL A 43 23.84 20.25 24.16
CA VAL A 43 22.59 20.56 24.87
C VAL A 43 22.03 19.31 25.54
N ARG A 44 21.96 18.18 24.84
CA ARG A 44 21.32 16.95 25.31
C ARG A 44 22.20 16.07 26.21
N LYS A 45 23.53 16.25 26.14
CA LYS A 45 24.53 15.53 26.96
C LYS A 45 24.29 14.01 27.02
N PRO A 46 24.20 13.31 25.88
CA PRO A 46 24.00 11.85 25.88
C PRO A 46 25.20 11.15 26.52
N ALA A 47 24.99 9.95 27.07
CA ALA A 47 26.02 9.19 27.79
C ALA A 47 27.16 8.64 26.90
N VAL A 48 27.08 8.80 25.58
CA VAL A 48 28.08 8.33 24.60
C VAL A 48 28.97 9.48 24.13
N GLY A 49 30.20 9.18 23.67
CA GLY A 49 31.07 10.17 23.03
C GLY A 49 30.49 10.71 21.72
N PHE A 50 30.87 11.93 21.33
CA PHE A 50 30.33 12.62 20.15
C PHE A 50 30.44 11.81 18.84
N LEU A 51 31.57 11.13 18.62
CA LEU A 51 31.74 10.29 17.43
C LEU A 51 30.74 9.12 17.39
N ARG A 52 30.49 8.45 18.53
CA ARG A 52 29.49 7.38 18.63
C ARG A 52 28.06 7.92 18.54
N TYR A 53 27.83 9.16 18.99
CA TYR A 53 26.55 9.85 18.82
C TYR A 53 26.24 10.11 17.34
N CYS A 54 27.22 10.57 16.55
CA CYS A 54 27.03 10.85 15.12
C CYS A 54 27.10 9.61 14.24
N PHE A 55 27.90 8.61 14.60
CA PHE A 55 28.18 7.43 13.77
C PHE A 55 28.04 6.11 14.55
N PRO A 56 26.85 5.79 15.10
CA PRO A 56 26.63 4.52 15.77
C PRO A 56 26.76 3.36 14.77
N LYS A 57 27.51 2.31 15.14
CA LYS A 57 27.76 1.14 14.29
C LYS A 57 26.46 0.41 13.96
N GLU A 58 25.52 0.43 14.88
CA GLU A 58 24.20 -0.21 14.77
C GLU A 58 23.36 0.40 13.64
N VAL A 59 23.61 1.66 13.27
CA VAL A 59 22.98 2.35 12.15
C VAL A 59 23.84 2.24 10.89
N PHE A 60 25.11 2.64 10.94
CA PHE A 60 25.96 2.73 9.75
C PHE A 60 26.47 1.39 9.22
N LEU A 61 26.48 0.34 10.04
CA LEU A 61 26.82 -1.03 9.61
C LEU A 61 25.59 -1.93 9.50
N HIS A 62 24.39 -1.39 9.70
CA HIS A 62 23.13 -2.11 9.53
C HIS A 62 23.01 -2.69 8.12
N ARG A 63 22.32 -3.83 7.98
CA ARG A 63 22.10 -4.47 6.66
C ARG A 63 21.42 -3.51 5.68
N SER A 64 20.41 -2.77 6.14
CA SER A 64 19.69 -1.76 5.34
C SER A 64 20.61 -0.60 4.90
N ALA A 65 21.47 -0.08 5.76
CA ALA A 65 22.42 0.98 5.37
C ALA A 65 23.46 0.51 4.34
N LYS A 66 23.93 -0.73 4.44
CA LYS A 66 24.82 -1.33 3.43
C LYS A 66 24.15 -1.46 2.07
N GLN A 67 22.84 -1.74 2.03
CA GLN A 67 22.07 -1.72 0.78
C GLN A 67 22.07 -0.32 0.17
N ASP A 68 21.94 0.75 0.97
CA ASP A 68 21.99 2.14 0.48
C ASP A 68 23.32 2.46 -0.18
N TYR A 69 24.44 2.04 0.42
CA TYR A 69 25.78 2.32 -0.11
C TYR A 69 25.98 1.67 -1.48
N LEU A 70 25.55 0.42 -1.65
CA LEU A 70 25.61 -0.26 -2.95
C LEU A 70 24.61 0.33 -3.94
N PHE A 71 23.39 0.61 -3.49
CA PHE A 71 22.33 1.17 -4.32
C PHE A 71 22.70 2.56 -4.87
N TYR A 72 23.42 3.38 -4.10
CA TYR A 72 23.93 4.67 -4.54
C TYR A 72 24.76 4.55 -5.84
N PHE A 73 25.65 3.56 -5.94
CA PHE A 73 26.44 3.32 -7.15
C PHE A 73 25.62 2.73 -8.29
N TRP A 74 24.70 1.80 -8.01
CA TRP A 74 23.79 1.28 -9.04
C TRP A 74 22.95 2.39 -9.66
N LEU A 75 22.41 3.26 -8.81
CA LEU A 75 21.62 4.39 -9.25
C LEU A 75 22.45 5.37 -10.08
N ALA A 76 23.70 5.64 -9.70
CA ALA A 76 24.59 6.51 -10.49
C ALA A 76 24.80 5.99 -11.92
N LEU A 77 24.92 4.67 -12.13
CA LEU A 77 25.06 4.05 -13.45
C LEU A 77 23.78 4.15 -14.29
N ILE A 78 22.62 4.00 -13.65
CA ILE A 78 21.33 3.92 -14.36
C ILE A 78 20.69 5.30 -14.58
N LYS A 79 20.97 6.26 -13.68
CA LYS A 79 20.36 7.60 -13.66
C LYS A 79 20.67 8.40 -14.93
N GLY A 80 21.82 8.19 -15.58
CA GLY A 80 22.17 8.92 -16.80
C GLY A 80 21.18 8.75 -17.93
N ALA A 81 21.09 7.53 -18.45
CA ALA A 81 20.24 7.26 -19.60
C ALA A 81 18.74 7.25 -19.22
N LEU A 82 18.38 6.65 -18.07
CA LEU A 82 16.96 6.41 -17.75
C LEU A 82 16.28 7.59 -17.06
N VAL A 83 17.02 8.53 -16.48
CA VAL A 83 16.44 9.65 -15.73
C VAL A 83 16.89 11.00 -16.28
N ALA A 84 18.19 11.23 -16.38
CA ALA A 84 18.71 12.55 -16.77
C ALA A 84 18.34 12.91 -18.21
N LEU A 85 18.44 11.97 -19.17
CA LEU A 85 18.08 12.25 -20.57
C LEU A 85 16.58 12.56 -20.76
N PRO A 86 15.61 11.78 -20.26
CA PRO A 86 14.19 12.11 -20.38
C PRO A 86 13.82 13.44 -19.74
N LEU A 87 14.37 13.75 -18.55
CA LEU A 87 14.09 15.01 -17.87
C LEU A 87 14.72 16.21 -18.59
N ALA A 88 15.95 16.07 -19.10
CA ALA A 88 16.57 17.09 -19.92
C ALA A 88 15.80 17.35 -21.22
N TRP A 89 15.30 16.29 -21.86
CA TRP A 89 14.42 16.41 -23.03
C TRP A 89 13.12 17.15 -22.67
N LEU A 90 12.46 16.78 -21.58
CA LEU A 90 11.22 17.43 -21.13
C LEU A 90 11.45 18.92 -20.86
N GLY A 91 12.51 19.25 -20.12
CA GLY A 91 12.87 20.64 -19.82
C GLY A 91 13.18 21.46 -21.08
N ALA A 92 13.90 20.87 -22.05
CA ALA A 92 14.21 21.56 -23.31
C ALA A 92 12.95 21.86 -24.14
N ASN A 93 12.04 20.88 -24.29
CA ASN A 93 10.80 21.07 -25.05
C ASN A 93 9.87 22.09 -24.38
N LEU A 94 9.81 22.08 -23.05
CA LEU A 94 9.07 23.07 -22.30
C LEU A 94 9.65 24.48 -22.48
N SER A 95 10.98 24.61 -22.41
CA SER A 95 11.66 25.88 -22.68
C SER A 95 11.39 26.41 -24.09
N GLU A 96 11.43 25.54 -25.09
CA GLU A 96 11.10 25.88 -26.49
C GLU A 96 9.62 26.28 -26.64
N PHE A 97 8.71 25.52 -26.03
CA PHE A 97 7.28 25.83 -26.01
C PHE A 97 7.01 27.22 -25.42
N TRP A 98 7.66 27.61 -24.32
CA TRP A 98 7.47 28.94 -23.76
C TRP A 98 8.05 30.03 -24.66
N SER A 99 9.24 29.84 -25.20
CA SER A 99 9.88 30.82 -26.08
C SER A 99 9.01 31.09 -27.31
N THR A 100 8.44 30.05 -27.91
CA THR A 100 7.55 30.16 -29.08
C THR A 100 6.19 30.76 -28.73
N THR A 101 5.61 30.39 -27.58
CA THR A 101 4.26 30.84 -27.19
C THR A 101 4.24 32.28 -26.68
N THR A 102 5.25 32.69 -25.92
CA THR A 102 5.29 34.01 -25.27
C THR A 102 6.02 35.06 -26.10
N GLY A 103 6.81 34.64 -27.10
CA GLY A 103 7.72 35.53 -27.82
C GLY A 103 8.81 36.15 -26.92
N ALA A 104 8.93 35.67 -25.68
CA ALA A 104 9.85 36.21 -24.70
C ALA A 104 11.29 35.85 -25.09
N THR A 105 12.09 36.89 -25.31
CA THR A 105 13.55 36.81 -25.38
C THR A 105 14.13 37.04 -24.00
N ASP A 106 15.26 36.41 -23.67
CA ASP A 106 15.97 36.73 -22.43
C ASP A 106 16.47 38.20 -22.47
N THR A 107 16.35 38.87 -21.31
CA THR A 107 16.89 40.18 -20.88
C THR A 107 16.00 41.43 -21.00
N PRO A 108 15.69 42.01 -19.82
CA PRO A 108 16.19 43.30 -19.36
C PRO A 108 17.18 43.11 -18.19
N GLU A 109 17.87 44.19 -17.79
CA GLU A 109 18.46 44.26 -16.44
C GLU A 109 17.33 44.21 -15.41
N TYR A 110 17.39 43.24 -14.49
CA TYR A 110 16.41 43.10 -13.44
C TYR A 110 16.92 43.69 -12.14
N GLY A 111 16.05 44.38 -11.41
CA GLY A 111 16.32 44.76 -10.04
C GLY A 111 16.38 43.54 -9.14
N PHE A 112 17.05 43.72 -8.00
CA PHE A 112 17.18 42.66 -6.98
C PHE A 112 15.82 42.15 -6.50
N PHE A 113 14.81 43.03 -6.39
CA PHE A 113 13.49 42.65 -5.89
C PHE A 113 12.72 41.77 -6.88
N GLU A 114 12.83 42.03 -8.18
CA GLU A 114 12.24 41.18 -9.24
C GLU A 114 12.90 39.81 -9.25
N MET A 115 14.24 39.77 -9.20
CA MET A 115 14.99 38.51 -9.09
C MET A 115 14.59 37.75 -7.83
N ALA A 116 14.48 38.43 -6.68
CA ALA A 116 14.09 37.81 -5.41
C ALA A 116 12.66 37.26 -5.47
N ALA A 117 11.70 38.04 -5.98
CA ALA A 117 10.31 37.59 -6.13
C ALA A 117 10.20 36.38 -7.06
N PHE A 118 10.87 36.41 -8.21
CA PHE A 118 10.93 35.27 -9.12
C PHE A 118 11.61 34.05 -8.48
N SER A 119 12.68 34.26 -7.71
CA SER A 119 13.36 33.18 -7.00
C SER A 119 12.46 32.51 -5.97
N VAL A 120 11.64 33.29 -5.25
CA VAL A 120 10.65 32.77 -4.31
C VAL A 120 9.56 32.01 -5.06
N LEU A 121 9.06 32.54 -6.19
CA LEU A 121 8.08 31.85 -7.02
C LEU A 121 8.59 30.49 -7.50
N ILE A 122 9.81 30.44 -8.05
CA ILE A 122 10.45 29.19 -8.50
C ILE A 122 10.71 28.25 -7.32
N LEU A 123 11.14 28.77 -6.16
CA LEU A 123 11.31 27.96 -4.94
C LEU A 123 9.99 27.30 -4.50
N LEU A 124 8.88 28.05 -4.52
CA LEU A 124 7.56 27.53 -4.16
C LEU A 124 7.07 26.48 -5.17
N ALA A 125 7.31 26.72 -6.46
CA ALA A 125 6.96 25.77 -7.51
C ALA A 125 7.79 24.47 -7.42
N PHE A 126 9.09 24.59 -7.15
CA PHE A 126 10.00 23.48 -6.89
C PHE A 126 9.54 22.66 -5.68
N ASP A 127 9.30 23.33 -4.55
CA ASP A 127 8.88 22.67 -3.32
C ASP A 127 7.52 21.99 -3.46
N PHE A 128 6.56 22.66 -4.11
CA PHE A 128 5.25 22.07 -4.42
C PHE A 128 5.37 20.87 -5.36
N GLY A 129 6.22 20.94 -6.39
CA GLY A 129 6.46 19.81 -7.30
C GLY A 129 7.00 18.58 -6.57
N ILE A 130 7.94 18.77 -5.63
CA ILE A 130 8.44 17.67 -4.79
C ILE A 130 7.31 17.16 -3.88
N PHE A 131 6.66 18.04 -3.12
CA PHE A 131 5.57 17.66 -2.21
C PHE A 131 4.46 16.91 -2.94
N PHE A 132 3.98 17.43 -4.07
CA PHE A 132 2.84 16.86 -4.78
C PHE A 132 3.22 15.51 -5.41
N SER A 133 4.47 15.37 -5.91
CA SER A 133 4.96 14.07 -6.39
C SER A 133 4.98 13.03 -5.28
N HIS A 134 5.41 13.46 -4.10
CA HIS A 134 5.50 12.62 -2.91
C HIS A 134 4.12 12.22 -2.39
N TYR A 135 3.19 13.17 -2.37
CA TYR A 135 1.78 12.92 -2.08
C TYR A 135 1.18 11.90 -3.05
N LEU A 136 1.39 12.06 -4.36
CA LEU A 136 0.95 11.09 -5.36
C LEU A 136 1.62 9.72 -5.18
N GLN A 137 2.90 9.69 -4.82
CA GLN A 137 3.62 8.45 -4.53
C GLN A 137 3.03 7.66 -3.36
N HIS A 138 2.49 8.34 -2.36
CA HIS A 138 1.74 7.70 -1.27
C HIS A 138 0.31 7.33 -1.64
N LYS A 139 -0.39 8.21 -2.36
CA LYS A 139 -1.83 8.05 -2.62
C LYS A 139 -2.16 7.24 -3.85
N VAL A 140 -1.28 7.17 -4.84
CA VAL A 140 -1.49 6.41 -6.08
C VAL A 140 -0.90 5.02 -5.93
N PRO A 141 -1.74 3.96 -5.94
CA PRO A 141 -1.32 2.58 -5.75
C PRO A 141 -0.11 2.12 -6.57
N ILE A 142 0.01 2.56 -7.82
CA ILE A 142 1.10 2.14 -8.72
C ILE A 142 2.39 2.88 -8.37
N LEU A 143 2.32 4.18 -8.06
CA LEU A 143 3.50 4.97 -7.69
C LEU A 143 4.07 4.49 -6.34
N TRP A 144 3.21 4.07 -5.40
CA TRP A 144 3.62 3.47 -4.13
C TRP A 144 4.50 2.23 -4.32
N GLU A 145 4.31 1.44 -5.37
CA GLU A 145 5.15 0.25 -5.62
C GLU A 145 6.61 0.62 -5.85
N PHE A 146 6.87 1.79 -6.43
CA PHE A 146 8.21 2.35 -6.61
C PHE A 146 8.67 3.08 -5.36
N HIS A 147 7.80 3.90 -4.77
CA HIS A 147 8.14 4.70 -3.60
C HIS A 147 8.42 3.87 -2.33
N LYS A 148 7.86 2.67 -2.23
CA LYS A 148 8.20 1.69 -1.18
C LYS A 148 9.70 1.38 -1.08
N VAL A 149 10.44 1.53 -2.18
CA VAL A 149 11.90 1.41 -2.14
C VAL A 149 12.44 2.39 -1.10
N HIS A 150 12.03 3.66 -1.15
CA HIS A 150 12.44 4.69 -0.19
C HIS A 150 12.07 4.33 1.27
N HIS A 151 10.82 3.94 1.50
CA HIS A 151 10.31 3.60 2.84
C HIS A 151 10.75 2.24 3.39
N SER A 152 11.42 1.40 2.59
CA SER A 152 11.94 0.11 3.06
C SER A 152 13.16 0.21 3.98
N ALA A 153 13.65 1.43 4.25
CA ALA A 153 14.81 1.66 5.09
C ALA A 153 14.50 1.37 6.56
N GLU A 154 15.24 0.44 7.14
CA GLU A 154 15.08 0.05 8.56
C GLU A 154 15.94 0.92 9.49
N VAL A 155 16.89 1.67 8.92
CA VAL A 155 17.68 2.70 9.58
C VAL A 155 17.91 3.84 8.58
N LEU A 156 18.06 5.07 9.07
CA LEU A 156 18.29 6.23 8.22
C LEU A 156 19.75 6.71 8.33
N THR A 157 20.38 6.91 7.18
CA THR A 157 21.66 7.61 7.03
C THR A 157 21.54 8.68 5.94
N PRO A 158 22.45 9.67 5.86
CA PRO A 158 22.37 10.67 4.78
C PRO A 158 22.36 10.06 3.38
N ILE A 159 22.86 8.83 3.21
CA ILE A 159 22.82 8.10 1.93
C ILE A 159 21.43 7.54 1.60
N THR A 160 20.58 7.31 2.60
CA THR A 160 19.20 6.81 2.41
C THR A 160 18.36 7.75 1.54
N VAL A 161 18.73 9.03 1.42
CA VAL A 161 18.12 9.99 0.48
C VAL A 161 18.21 9.55 -0.99
N PHE A 162 19.17 8.67 -1.32
CA PHE A 162 19.36 8.10 -2.66
C PHE A 162 18.71 6.72 -2.82
N ARG A 163 18.08 6.18 -1.78
CA ARG A 163 17.22 4.99 -1.89
C ARG A 163 15.92 5.37 -2.58
N ALA A 164 15.98 5.59 -3.89
CA ALA A 164 14.85 5.99 -4.72
C ALA A 164 14.84 5.20 -6.02
N SER A 165 13.67 4.68 -6.40
CA SER A 165 13.50 4.03 -7.70
C SER A 165 13.79 5.02 -8.85
N PRO A 166 14.36 4.59 -9.99
CA PRO A 166 14.46 5.44 -11.18
C PRO A 166 13.12 6.07 -11.61
N VAL A 167 12.02 5.35 -11.40
CA VAL A 167 10.66 5.86 -11.68
C VAL A 167 10.28 6.99 -10.72
N ASP A 168 10.66 6.91 -9.44
CA ASP A 168 10.42 8.00 -8.49
C ASP A 168 11.18 9.26 -8.91
N LEU A 169 12.43 9.11 -9.35
CA LEU A 169 13.23 10.23 -9.83
C LEU A 169 12.62 10.89 -11.08
N LEU A 170 12.07 10.09 -12.00
CA LEU A 170 11.36 10.59 -13.18
C LEU A 170 10.07 11.32 -12.82
N VAL A 171 9.25 10.73 -11.94
CA VAL A 171 7.97 11.31 -11.52
C VAL A 171 8.20 12.61 -10.76
N THR A 172 9.08 12.60 -9.76
CA THR A 172 9.41 13.81 -8.98
C THR A 172 10.09 14.86 -9.85
N GLY A 173 11.11 14.49 -10.62
CA GLY A 173 11.82 15.44 -11.48
C GLY A 173 10.93 16.03 -12.57
N GLY A 174 10.07 15.22 -13.19
CA GLY A 174 9.14 15.66 -14.23
C GLY A 174 8.10 16.63 -13.67
N LEU A 175 7.54 16.33 -12.50
CA LEU A 175 6.56 17.20 -11.86
C LEU A 175 7.18 18.52 -11.39
N VAL A 176 8.40 18.50 -10.86
CA VAL A 176 9.16 19.72 -10.54
C VAL A 176 9.35 20.58 -11.79
N ILE A 177 9.82 20.00 -12.89
CA ILE A 177 10.02 20.71 -14.16
C ILE A 177 8.71 21.31 -14.67
N LEU A 178 7.60 20.57 -14.59
CA LEU A 178 6.27 21.06 -14.99
C LEU A 178 5.79 22.20 -14.10
N CYS A 179 5.95 22.10 -12.78
CA CYS A 179 5.55 23.14 -11.83
C CYS A 179 6.39 24.41 -11.99
N GLU A 180 7.72 24.30 -12.03
CA GLU A 180 8.62 25.44 -12.27
C GLU A 180 8.34 26.07 -13.64
N GLY A 181 8.06 25.25 -14.64
CA GLY A 181 7.68 25.68 -15.97
C GLY A 181 6.38 26.46 -16.03
N ALA A 182 5.34 25.96 -15.37
CA ALA A 182 4.07 26.66 -15.23
C ALA A 182 4.23 27.99 -14.46
N ALA A 183 5.05 28.00 -13.40
CA ALA A 183 5.35 29.21 -12.64
C ALA A 183 6.12 30.25 -13.49
N ARG A 184 7.09 29.80 -14.29
CA ARG A 184 7.79 30.66 -15.25
C ARG A 184 6.84 31.22 -16.30
N LEU A 185 5.95 30.39 -16.86
CA LEU A 185 4.96 30.85 -17.84
C LEU A 185 3.98 31.87 -17.24
N LEU A 186 3.53 31.65 -16.01
CA LEU A 186 2.69 32.61 -15.27
C LEU A 186 3.43 33.93 -15.05
N TRP A 187 4.71 33.90 -14.71
CA TRP A 187 5.51 35.11 -14.58
C TRP A 187 5.64 35.83 -15.93
N LEU A 188 5.96 35.10 -17.00
CA LEU A 188 6.10 35.65 -18.35
C LEU A 188 4.79 36.25 -18.87
N SER A 189 3.63 35.68 -18.57
CA SER A 189 2.35 36.24 -19.03
C SER A 189 1.98 37.56 -18.37
N VAL A 190 2.55 37.86 -17.19
CA VAL A 190 2.31 39.10 -16.45
C VAL A 190 3.41 40.14 -16.69
N ILE A 191 4.67 39.72 -16.69
CA ILE A 191 5.84 40.61 -16.73
C ILE A 191 6.47 40.70 -18.14
N GLY A 192 6.18 39.75 -19.02
CA GLY A 192 6.71 39.70 -20.39
C GLY A 192 8.16 39.23 -20.50
N SER A 193 8.87 39.06 -19.38
CA SER A 193 10.26 38.60 -19.34
C SER A 193 10.57 37.93 -18.00
N ALA A 194 11.49 36.96 -17.97
CA ALA A 194 11.82 36.19 -16.76
C ALA A 194 13.27 36.42 -16.29
N PRO A 195 13.49 36.90 -15.06
CA PRO A 195 14.84 37.06 -14.50
C PRO A 195 15.55 35.74 -14.26
N GLY A 196 16.85 35.82 -14.04
CA GLY A 196 17.59 34.77 -13.36
C GLY A 196 17.14 34.64 -11.90
N VAL A 197 17.40 33.49 -11.28
CA VAL A 197 17.19 33.32 -9.84
C VAL A 197 18.37 33.90 -9.05
N VAL A 198 18.09 34.41 -7.86
CA VAL A 198 19.07 34.73 -6.83
C VAL A 198 19.69 33.42 -6.37
N ALA A 199 20.88 33.13 -6.91
CA ALA A 199 21.58 31.89 -6.68
C ALA A 199 22.69 32.03 -5.64
N ILE A 200 22.86 31.02 -4.79
CA ILE A 200 24.03 30.84 -3.93
C ILE A 200 24.74 29.60 -4.44
N LEU A 201 26.00 29.76 -4.87
CA LEU A 201 26.82 28.69 -5.45
C LEU A 201 26.12 27.93 -6.59
N GLY A 202 25.35 28.64 -7.42
CA GLY A 202 24.72 28.09 -8.63
C GLY A 202 23.37 27.39 -8.44
N ILE A 203 22.82 27.37 -7.23
CA ILE A 203 21.44 26.90 -6.97
C ILE A 203 20.60 28.01 -6.34
N ASN A 204 19.27 27.90 -6.42
CA ASN A 204 18.35 28.85 -5.78
C ASN A 204 18.72 29.06 -4.31
N GLY A 205 18.87 30.32 -3.89
CA GLY A 205 19.35 30.66 -2.55
C GLY A 205 18.50 30.08 -1.42
N GLY A 206 17.18 29.98 -1.59
CA GLY A 206 16.28 29.36 -0.61
C GLY A 206 16.54 27.85 -0.45
N ILE A 207 16.82 27.14 -1.55
CA ILE A 207 17.19 25.72 -1.53
C ILE A 207 18.55 25.54 -0.83
N PHE A 208 19.53 26.40 -1.15
CA PHE A 208 20.84 26.39 -0.51
C PHE A 208 20.72 26.56 1.01
N LEU A 209 19.93 27.55 1.45
CA LEU A 209 19.66 27.81 2.87
C LEU A 209 19.02 26.59 3.54
N PHE A 210 18.00 25.99 2.92
CA PHE A 210 17.38 24.77 3.44
C PHE A 210 18.39 23.62 3.60
N TYR A 211 19.30 23.44 2.64
CA TYR A 211 20.32 22.40 2.69
C TYR A 211 21.34 22.59 3.83
N ILE A 212 21.76 23.82 4.10
CA ILE A 212 22.67 24.08 5.23
C ILE A 212 21.96 23.98 6.59
N PHE A 213 20.65 24.24 6.68
CA PHE A 213 19.87 24.17 7.91
C PHE A 213 19.33 22.76 8.22
N GLY A 214 20.20 21.76 8.18
CA GLY A 214 19.92 20.43 8.73
C GLY A 214 19.23 19.45 7.78
N TYR A 215 19.23 19.71 6.46
CA TYR A 215 18.67 18.79 5.47
C TYR A 215 19.19 17.35 5.61
N ASN A 216 20.51 17.17 5.76
CA ASN A 216 21.11 15.84 5.92
C ASN A 216 20.68 15.12 7.21
N LEU A 217 20.20 15.84 8.23
CA LEU A 217 19.70 15.23 9.46
C LEU A 217 18.35 14.53 9.27
N ARG A 218 17.57 14.91 8.26
CA ARG A 218 16.23 14.35 8.00
C ARG A 218 16.27 12.85 7.66
N HIS A 219 17.39 12.39 7.08
CA HIS A 219 17.71 10.97 6.91
C HIS A 219 18.86 10.61 7.85
N SER A 220 18.62 10.67 9.15
CA SER A 220 19.58 10.22 10.16
C SER A 220 18.83 9.78 11.41
N HIS A 221 19.53 9.16 12.36
CA HIS A 221 18.99 8.88 13.70
C HIS A 221 19.03 10.10 14.64
N ILE A 222 19.58 11.24 14.18
CA ILE A 222 19.69 12.45 15.00
C ILE A 222 18.38 13.22 14.95
N TRP A 223 17.63 13.16 16.05
CA TRP A 223 16.35 13.86 16.19
C TRP A 223 16.53 15.38 16.21
N LEU A 224 15.89 16.12 15.30
CA LEU A 224 15.79 17.58 15.35
C LEU A 224 14.36 18.02 15.01
N SER A 225 13.62 18.47 16.01
CA SER A 225 12.28 19.06 15.86
C SER A 225 12.34 20.58 15.99
N TYR A 226 11.37 21.26 15.39
CA TYR A 226 11.19 22.72 15.53
C TYR A 226 10.05 23.02 16.51
N PRO A 227 10.03 24.22 17.13
CA PRO A 227 8.87 24.69 17.89
C PRO A 227 7.58 24.58 17.06
N THR A 228 6.43 24.35 17.70
CA THR A 228 5.17 24.05 17.01
C THR A 228 4.79 25.07 15.94
N TRP A 229 4.99 26.36 16.18
CA TRP A 229 4.69 27.41 15.21
C TRP A 229 5.56 27.30 13.95
N LEU A 230 6.85 26.95 14.12
CA LEU A 230 7.80 26.80 13.02
C LEU A 230 7.58 25.48 12.28
N SER A 231 7.25 24.40 13.01
CA SER A 231 6.85 23.11 12.41
C SER A 231 5.55 23.19 11.60
N GLY A 232 4.73 24.22 11.82
CA GLY A 232 3.56 24.54 10.98
C GLY A 232 3.90 25.27 9.67
N LEU A 233 5.15 25.71 9.50
CA LEU A 233 5.65 26.41 8.31
C LEU A 233 6.74 25.62 7.58
N LEU A 234 7.71 25.07 8.31
CA LEU A 234 8.85 24.33 7.80
C LEU A 234 8.82 22.88 8.27
N VAL A 235 9.23 21.97 7.38
CA VAL A 235 9.45 20.57 7.71
C VAL A 235 10.72 20.45 8.54
N SER A 236 10.59 19.94 9.76
CA SER A 236 11.76 19.61 10.59
C SER A 236 12.34 18.24 10.22
N PRO A 237 13.64 17.98 10.49
CA PRO A 237 14.21 16.64 10.32
C PRO A 237 13.42 15.53 11.03
N ALA A 238 12.93 15.80 12.24
CA ALA A 238 12.09 14.87 13.00
C ALA A 238 10.78 14.54 12.27
N MET A 239 10.12 15.53 11.64
CA MET A 239 8.89 15.29 10.89
C MET A 239 9.11 14.33 9.71
N HIS A 240 10.23 14.47 8.99
CA HIS A 240 10.58 13.55 7.91
C HIS A 240 11.03 12.17 8.42
N GLN A 241 11.69 12.10 9.58
CA GLN A 241 12.00 10.82 10.23
C GLN A 241 10.71 10.06 10.60
N ILE A 242 9.72 10.75 11.16
CA ILE A 242 8.39 10.19 11.48
C ILE A 242 7.68 9.69 10.22
N HIS A 243 7.82 10.41 9.11
CA HIS A 243 7.24 9.98 7.84
C HIS A 243 7.78 8.61 7.37
N HIS A 244 9.00 8.23 7.75
CA HIS A 244 9.59 6.90 7.51
C HIS A 244 9.16 5.83 8.53
N SER A 245 8.32 6.18 9.50
CA SER A 245 7.82 5.25 10.51
C SER A 245 6.90 4.19 9.90
N SER A 246 7.05 2.96 10.39
CA SER A 246 6.20 1.81 10.05
C SER A 246 4.98 1.66 10.99
N GLU A 247 4.75 2.61 11.91
CA GLU A 247 3.63 2.57 12.86
C GLU A 247 2.35 3.21 12.31
N GLU A 248 1.19 2.67 12.69
CA GLU A 248 -0.14 3.10 12.21
C GLU A 248 -0.39 4.60 12.40
N ARG A 249 0.00 5.15 13.55
CA ARG A 249 -0.16 6.57 13.90
C ARG A 249 0.58 7.55 12.98
N HIS A 250 1.58 7.07 12.23
CA HIS A 250 2.44 7.89 11.36
C HIS A 250 2.15 7.68 9.87
N LEU A 251 1.22 6.79 9.52
CA LEU A 251 0.87 6.49 8.14
C LEU A 251 0.41 7.73 7.39
N ASP A 252 0.97 7.92 6.19
CA ASP A 252 0.69 9.04 5.29
C ASP A 252 0.78 10.42 5.96
N LYS A 253 1.78 10.60 6.84
CA LYS A 253 2.08 11.89 7.47
C LYS A 253 3.36 12.53 6.92
N ASN A 254 3.42 13.86 6.97
CA ASN A 254 4.62 14.69 6.72
C ASN A 254 5.35 14.41 5.39
N MET A 255 4.66 14.63 4.27
CA MET A 255 5.19 14.48 2.91
C MET A 255 5.88 15.75 2.38
N GLY A 256 5.86 16.86 3.11
CA GLY A 256 6.51 18.11 2.73
C GLY A 256 8.04 17.98 2.56
N PHE A 257 8.60 18.84 1.71
CA PHE A 257 10.03 18.92 1.48
C PHE A 257 10.70 20.02 2.31
N ILE A 258 10.48 21.29 1.96
CA ILE A 258 10.89 22.48 2.73
C ILE A 258 9.72 22.95 3.61
N PHE A 259 8.55 23.16 3.00
CA PHE A 259 7.42 23.78 3.67
C PHE A 259 6.37 22.76 4.12
N SER A 260 5.99 22.80 5.39
CA SER A 260 5.01 21.86 5.98
C SER A 260 3.57 22.35 5.88
N TRP A 261 3.34 23.58 5.40
CA TRP A 261 1.98 24.05 5.15
C TRP A 261 1.28 23.27 4.04
N TRP A 262 2.03 22.64 3.13
CA TRP A 262 1.46 21.71 2.15
C TRP A 262 0.82 20.51 2.84
N ASP A 263 1.50 19.96 3.84
CA ASP A 263 0.93 18.90 4.67
C ASP A 263 -0.29 19.36 5.44
N LYS A 264 -0.31 20.61 5.90
CA LYS A 264 -1.49 21.20 6.55
C LYS A 264 -2.67 21.29 5.58
N LEU A 265 -2.41 21.76 4.35
CA LEU A 265 -3.43 21.93 3.30
C LEU A 265 -4.03 20.57 2.86
N PHE A 266 -3.22 19.52 2.82
CA PHE A 266 -3.64 18.18 2.39
C PHE A 266 -4.02 17.25 3.55
N GLY A 267 -3.99 17.74 4.80
CA GLY A 267 -4.38 16.96 5.98
C GLY A 267 -3.37 15.86 6.39
N THR A 268 -2.13 15.95 5.93
CA THR A 268 -1.04 15.00 6.22
C THR A 268 -0.09 15.50 7.32
N LEU A 269 -0.31 16.68 7.90
CA LEU A 269 0.58 17.25 8.91
C LEU A 269 0.53 16.46 10.23
N TYR A 270 1.71 16.08 10.73
CA TYR A 270 1.93 15.52 12.07
C TYR A 270 3.13 16.22 12.72
N VAL A 271 2.88 16.96 13.81
CA VAL A 271 3.94 17.68 14.54
C VAL A 271 4.23 16.94 15.85
N PRO A 272 5.44 16.37 16.04
CA PRO A 272 5.78 15.72 17.28
C PRO A 272 5.88 16.75 18.41
N LYS A 273 5.28 16.45 19.57
CA LYS A 273 5.36 17.31 20.77
C LYS A 273 6.71 17.14 21.48
N GLU A 274 7.24 15.94 21.45
CA GLU A 274 8.50 15.56 22.08
C GLU A 274 9.27 14.58 21.20
N ARG A 275 10.38 14.05 21.69
CA ARG A 275 11.08 12.99 20.97
C ARG A 275 10.27 11.70 21.07
N GLU A 276 10.07 11.05 19.94
CA GLU A 276 9.33 9.80 19.86
C GLU A 276 10.26 8.69 19.36
N ASP A 277 10.11 7.51 19.95
CA ASP A 277 10.72 6.28 19.43
C ASP A 277 9.68 5.56 18.57
N PHE A 278 10.11 5.05 17.42
CA PHE A 278 9.28 4.30 16.51
C PHE A 278 10.13 3.37 15.64
N ARG A 279 9.48 2.36 15.06
CA ARG A 279 10.12 1.47 14.10
C ARG A 279 10.13 2.12 12.71
N LEU A 280 11.28 2.07 12.03
CA LEU A 280 11.44 2.46 10.63
C LEU A 280 11.17 1.27 9.71
N GLY A 281 10.66 1.55 8.51
CA GLY A 281 10.43 0.55 7.47
C GLY A 281 9.00 0.56 6.94
N LEU A 282 8.60 -0.56 6.34
CA LEU A 282 7.24 -0.72 5.83
C LEU A 282 6.27 -1.14 6.94
N TYR A 283 5.07 -0.57 6.92
CA TYR A 283 3.97 -0.95 7.81
C TYR A 283 3.53 -2.40 7.59
N GLY A 284 3.21 -3.11 8.69
CA GLY A 284 2.80 -4.51 8.72
C GLY A 284 3.91 -5.49 9.14
N GLU A 285 3.64 -6.79 9.08
CA GLU A 285 4.60 -7.85 9.47
C GLU A 285 5.71 -8.10 8.43
N VAL A 286 5.69 -7.39 7.31
CA VAL A 286 6.64 -7.59 6.21
C VAL A 286 7.93 -6.82 6.52
N ASN A 287 8.97 -7.53 6.94
CA ASN A 287 10.34 -7.01 6.94
C ASN A 287 10.74 -6.50 5.54
N ASN A 288 11.82 -5.72 5.44
CA ASN A 288 12.31 -5.17 4.17
C ASN A 288 12.22 -6.20 3.01
N PRO A 289 11.38 -5.98 1.98
CA PRO A 289 11.07 -6.97 0.95
C PRO A 289 12.20 -7.15 -0.08
N PHE A 290 13.28 -6.38 0.07
CA PHE A 290 14.47 -6.43 -0.77
C PHE A 290 15.59 -7.14 -0.01
N GLU A 291 15.96 -8.33 -0.48
CA GLU A 291 17.05 -9.10 0.09
C GLU A 291 18.42 -8.53 -0.30
N SER A 292 18.48 -7.85 -1.46
CA SER A 292 19.68 -7.22 -2.01
C SER A 292 19.35 -5.91 -2.74
N SER A 293 20.36 -5.05 -2.92
CA SER A 293 20.17 -3.69 -3.46
C SER A 293 19.70 -3.67 -4.92
N HIS A 294 20.06 -4.65 -5.75
CA HIS A 294 19.65 -4.66 -7.16
C HIS A 294 18.16 -4.98 -7.33
N GLU A 295 17.55 -5.68 -6.37
CA GLU A 295 16.10 -5.95 -6.37
C GLU A 295 15.25 -4.69 -6.23
N MET A 296 15.80 -3.66 -5.57
CA MET A 296 15.16 -2.34 -5.45
C MET A 296 14.96 -1.67 -6.82
N ILE A 297 15.68 -2.12 -7.86
CA ILE A 297 15.54 -1.62 -9.23
C ILE A 297 14.35 -2.29 -9.93
N TRP A 298 14.27 -3.62 -9.90
CA TRP A 298 13.35 -4.36 -10.77
C TRP A 298 12.06 -4.86 -10.10
N LYS A 299 12.08 -5.22 -8.80
CA LYS A 299 10.87 -5.73 -8.10
C LYS A 299 9.69 -4.75 -8.15
N PRO A 300 9.88 -3.42 -8.02
CA PRO A 300 8.80 -2.45 -8.18
C PRO A 300 8.04 -2.56 -9.50
N PHE A 301 8.72 -2.85 -10.61
CA PHE A 301 8.08 -3.02 -11.92
C PHE A 301 7.17 -4.25 -11.96
N VAL A 302 7.59 -5.35 -11.32
CA VAL A 302 6.77 -6.56 -11.22
C VAL A 302 5.50 -6.28 -10.41
N TRP A 303 5.61 -5.58 -9.28
CA TRP A 303 4.46 -5.24 -8.45
C TRP A 303 3.53 -4.22 -9.12
N ALA A 304 4.09 -3.20 -9.75
CA ALA A 304 3.35 -2.23 -10.56
C ALA A 304 2.61 -2.93 -11.71
N GLY A 305 3.29 -3.84 -12.44
CA GLY A 305 2.69 -4.64 -13.51
C GLY A 305 1.52 -5.52 -13.02
N ARG A 306 1.63 -6.12 -11.83
CA ARG A 306 0.53 -6.86 -11.20
C ARG A 306 -0.67 -5.97 -10.81
N ARG A 307 -0.44 -4.68 -10.50
CA ARG A 307 -1.51 -3.70 -10.23
C ARG A 307 -2.12 -3.18 -11.53
N ILE A 308 -1.31 -2.84 -12.52
CA ILE A 308 -1.76 -2.42 -13.85
C ILE A 308 -2.55 -3.54 -14.52
N GLY A 309 -2.07 -4.78 -14.50
CA GLY A 309 -2.82 -5.93 -15.04
C GLY A 309 -4.19 -6.11 -14.38
N ARG A 310 -4.34 -5.74 -13.10
CA ARG A 310 -5.64 -5.67 -12.42
C ARG A 310 -6.50 -4.51 -12.92
N ASN A 311 -5.93 -3.32 -13.09
CA ASN A 311 -6.66 -2.11 -13.49
C ASN A 311 -6.95 -2.02 -14.99
N VAL A 312 -6.06 -2.50 -15.87
CA VAL A 312 -6.29 -2.64 -17.32
C VAL A 312 -7.35 -3.69 -17.57
N ARG A 313 -7.38 -4.81 -16.83
CA ARG A 313 -8.53 -5.72 -16.89
C ARG A 313 -9.82 -5.01 -16.49
N LYS A 314 -9.82 -4.18 -15.43
CA LYS A 314 -10.97 -3.36 -15.01
C LYS A 314 -11.39 -2.28 -16.04
N VAL A 315 -10.43 -1.62 -16.69
CA VAL A 315 -10.68 -0.55 -17.68
C VAL A 315 -11.07 -1.14 -19.04
N MET A 316 -10.45 -2.24 -19.46
CA MET A 316 -10.87 -3.00 -20.65
C MET A 316 -12.25 -3.63 -20.45
N SER A 317 -12.61 -4.08 -19.24
CA SER A 317 -14.00 -4.45 -18.95
C SER A 317 -14.96 -3.25 -18.97
N LEU A 318 -14.49 -2.05 -18.63
CA LEU A 318 -15.27 -0.80 -18.72
C LEU A 318 -15.45 -0.33 -20.17
N PHE A 319 -14.41 -0.42 -21.00
CA PHE A 319 -14.45 -0.09 -22.44
C PHE A 319 -15.18 -1.17 -23.24
N ALA A 320 -15.15 -2.44 -22.84
CA ALA A 320 -16.05 -3.45 -23.36
C ALA A 320 -17.51 -3.11 -23.04
N LEU A 321 -17.78 -2.53 -21.86
CA LEU A 321 -19.12 -2.04 -21.48
C LEU A 321 -19.59 -0.82 -22.30
N THR A 322 -18.68 0.07 -22.73
CA THR A 322 -19.01 1.27 -23.54
C THR A 322 -18.97 1.02 -25.04
N GLY A 323 -18.10 0.13 -25.52
CA GLY A 323 -18.04 -0.30 -26.93
C GLY A 323 -19.27 -1.10 -27.36
N LEU A 324 -19.95 -1.76 -26.42
CA LEU A 324 -21.21 -2.49 -26.66
C LEU A 324 -22.43 -1.58 -26.92
N VAL A 325 -22.31 -0.26 -26.74
CA VAL A 325 -23.37 0.71 -27.11
C VAL A 325 -23.19 1.27 -28.52
N VAL A 326 -21.98 1.18 -29.11
CA VAL A 326 -21.65 1.85 -30.39
C VAL A 326 -21.50 0.87 -31.56
N LEU A 327 -21.24 -0.42 -31.35
CA LEU A 327 -21.04 -1.37 -32.44
C LEU A 327 -21.88 -2.64 -32.24
N GLY A 328 -23.19 -2.47 -32.41
CA GLY A 328 -24.03 -3.56 -32.87
C GLY A 328 -23.55 -4.02 -34.25
N HIS A 329 -23.21 -5.30 -34.35
CA HIS A 329 -22.72 -6.05 -35.52
C HIS A 329 -21.21 -6.31 -35.56
N ALA A 330 -20.78 -7.41 -34.94
CA ALA A 330 -20.21 -8.56 -35.66
C ALA A 330 -19.64 -9.60 -34.67
N GLN A 331 -20.28 -10.78 -34.69
CA GLN A 331 -19.68 -12.12 -34.57
C GLN A 331 -18.96 -12.51 -33.26
N ASP A 332 -19.69 -13.33 -32.49
CA ASP A 332 -19.28 -14.54 -31.76
C ASP A 332 -17.79 -14.73 -31.48
N LEU A 333 -17.36 -14.43 -30.24
CA LEU A 333 -16.26 -15.15 -29.59
C LEU A 333 -16.56 -15.27 -28.09
N GLU A 334 -16.95 -16.49 -27.69
CA GLU A 334 -16.94 -16.97 -26.31
C GLU A 334 -15.52 -16.91 -25.73
N ALA A 335 -15.37 -16.26 -24.59
CA ALA A 335 -14.24 -16.49 -23.68
C ALA A 335 -14.65 -16.17 -22.23
N ALA A 336 -15.39 -17.10 -21.62
CA ALA A 336 -15.49 -17.17 -20.18
C ALA A 336 -14.12 -17.60 -19.61
N SER A 337 -13.42 -16.70 -18.93
CA SER A 337 -12.27 -17.06 -18.08
C SER A 337 -12.67 -16.85 -16.63
N SER A 338 -13.09 -17.94 -15.98
CA SER A 338 -13.27 -18.03 -14.53
C SER A 338 -11.95 -17.72 -13.82
N LYS A 339 -11.99 -16.79 -12.87
CA LYS A 339 -10.88 -16.56 -11.95
C LYS A 339 -11.23 -17.31 -10.67
N GLU A 340 -10.46 -18.34 -10.35
CA GLU A 340 -10.65 -19.17 -9.16
C GLU A 340 -10.47 -18.31 -7.89
N LEU A 341 -11.35 -18.50 -6.89
CA LEU A 341 -11.27 -17.80 -5.60
C LEU A 341 -10.02 -18.24 -4.82
N ARG A 342 -9.47 -17.34 -4.00
CA ARG A 342 -8.32 -17.64 -3.12
C ARG A 342 -8.66 -18.72 -2.08
N SER A 343 -9.89 -18.70 -1.60
CA SER A 343 -10.46 -19.66 -0.66
C SER A 343 -11.94 -19.83 -0.98
N LEU A 344 -12.50 -21.01 -0.69
CA LEU A 344 -13.94 -21.26 -0.76
C LEU A 344 -14.64 -20.97 0.59
N HIS A 345 -13.89 -20.74 1.68
CA HIS A 345 -14.44 -20.47 3.00
C HIS A 345 -14.78 -18.98 3.15
N LEU A 346 -16.05 -18.67 3.44
CA LEU A 346 -16.56 -17.30 3.53
C LEU A 346 -15.82 -16.45 4.57
N GLU A 347 -15.46 -17.02 5.71
CA GLU A 347 -14.74 -16.33 6.80
C GLU A 347 -13.30 -15.95 6.46
N GLU A 348 -12.75 -16.46 5.35
CA GLU A 348 -11.41 -16.13 4.86
C GLU A 348 -11.45 -15.08 3.74
N LEU A 349 -12.64 -14.66 3.31
CA LEU A 349 -12.84 -13.68 2.26
C LEU A 349 -13.25 -12.33 2.85
N THR A 350 -12.78 -11.25 2.21
CA THR A 350 -13.33 -9.91 2.46
C THR A 350 -14.73 -9.80 1.85
N TRP A 351 -15.59 -8.94 2.41
CA TRP A 351 -16.94 -8.73 1.85
C TRP A 351 -16.92 -8.32 0.37
N THR A 352 -15.88 -7.61 -0.07
CA THR A 352 -15.71 -7.25 -1.49
C THR A 352 -15.38 -8.44 -2.37
N GLU A 353 -14.61 -9.42 -1.87
CA GLU A 353 -14.35 -10.68 -2.58
C GLU A 353 -15.62 -11.54 -2.66
N VAL A 354 -16.45 -11.56 -1.61
CA VAL A 354 -17.75 -12.24 -1.63
C VAL A 354 -18.70 -11.60 -2.65
N ARG A 355 -18.77 -10.27 -2.72
CA ARG A 355 -19.55 -9.56 -3.76
C ARG A 355 -19.05 -9.91 -5.16
N GLU A 356 -17.75 -9.89 -5.38
CA GLU A 356 -17.16 -10.24 -6.68
C GLU A 356 -17.42 -11.73 -7.05
N ALA A 357 -17.37 -12.63 -6.06
CA ALA A 357 -17.71 -14.04 -6.25
C ALA A 357 -19.18 -14.22 -6.64
N LEU A 358 -20.08 -13.50 -5.97
CA LEU A 358 -21.48 -13.44 -6.35
C LEU A 358 -21.60 -12.88 -7.78
N ASP A 359 -20.98 -11.77 -8.13
CA ASP A 359 -21.05 -11.23 -9.50
C ASP A 359 -20.51 -12.24 -10.55
N ALA A 360 -19.54 -13.09 -10.16
CA ALA A 360 -18.99 -14.17 -10.98
C ALA A 360 -19.83 -15.46 -11.01
N GLY A 361 -21.01 -15.48 -10.38
CA GLY A 361 -21.96 -16.60 -10.44
C GLY A 361 -21.82 -17.62 -9.31
N TYR A 362 -21.03 -17.36 -8.26
CA TYR A 362 -21.02 -18.18 -7.05
C TYR A 362 -22.33 -17.99 -6.28
N ARG A 363 -23.37 -18.70 -6.70
CA ARG A 363 -24.74 -18.62 -6.15
C ARG A 363 -25.04 -19.71 -5.14
N GLN A 364 -24.09 -20.62 -4.90
CA GLN A 364 -24.27 -21.79 -4.06
C GLN A 364 -23.43 -21.67 -2.78
N VAL A 365 -23.95 -22.15 -1.65
CA VAL A 365 -23.22 -22.18 -0.38
C VAL A 365 -23.56 -23.42 0.44
N ILE A 366 -22.54 -24.02 1.05
CA ILE A 366 -22.69 -25.13 2.00
C ILE A 366 -22.61 -24.57 3.42
N ILE A 367 -23.58 -24.91 4.27
CA ILE A 367 -23.55 -24.66 5.71
C ILE A 367 -23.23 -26.00 6.41
N PRO A 368 -21.96 -26.22 6.80
CA PRO A 368 -21.58 -27.44 7.49
C PRO A 368 -21.91 -27.37 8.99
N THR A 369 -22.40 -28.48 9.54
CA THR A 369 -22.70 -28.64 10.96
C THR A 369 -21.83 -29.75 11.56
N GLY A 370 -21.14 -29.43 12.66
CA GLY A 370 -20.26 -30.36 13.37
C GLY A 370 -20.79 -30.65 14.76
N GLY A 371 -19.95 -30.38 15.77
CA GLY A 371 -20.27 -30.61 17.18
C GLY A 371 -19.02 -30.64 18.06
N VAL A 372 -19.23 -30.60 19.37
CA VAL A 372 -18.18 -30.81 20.39
C VAL A 372 -18.69 -31.89 21.33
N GLU A 373 -18.24 -33.12 21.12
CA GLU A 373 -18.75 -34.31 21.81
C GLU A 373 -17.66 -35.36 22.05
N GLN A 374 -17.90 -36.22 23.03
CA GLN A 374 -17.00 -37.35 23.32
C GLN A 374 -16.91 -38.31 22.13
N ASN A 375 -15.71 -38.82 21.87
CA ASN A 375 -15.48 -39.83 20.83
C ASN A 375 -14.49 -40.89 21.32
N GLY A 376 -14.74 -41.39 22.53
CA GLY A 376 -13.81 -42.26 23.25
C GLY A 376 -12.58 -41.52 23.79
N PRO A 377 -11.62 -42.25 24.37
CA PRO A 377 -10.52 -41.66 25.15
C PRO A 377 -9.38 -41.08 24.31
N HIS A 378 -9.37 -41.26 22.99
CA HIS A 378 -8.22 -40.95 22.14
C HIS A 378 -8.50 -39.89 21.07
N VAL A 379 -9.75 -39.46 20.91
CA VAL A 379 -10.14 -38.52 19.85
C VAL A 379 -10.52 -37.18 20.47
N VAL A 380 -10.09 -36.11 19.83
CA VAL A 380 -10.41 -34.73 20.25
C VAL A 380 -11.91 -34.48 20.15
N LEU A 381 -12.46 -33.69 21.09
CA LEU A 381 -13.90 -33.42 21.18
C LEU A 381 -14.47 -32.76 19.91
N GLY A 382 -13.66 -31.97 19.21
CA GLY A 382 -14.07 -31.23 18.01
C GLY A 382 -13.82 -31.95 16.68
N LYS A 383 -13.64 -33.29 16.67
CA LYS A 383 -13.31 -34.03 15.43
C LYS A 383 -14.29 -33.74 14.29
N HIS A 384 -15.57 -33.59 14.61
CA HIS A 384 -16.64 -33.37 13.64
C HIS A 384 -16.46 -32.06 12.88
N ASN A 385 -16.02 -31.01 13.58
CA ASN A 385 -15.77 -29.69 12.98
C ASN A 385 -14.62 -29.75 11.97
N ILE A 386 -13.59 -30.56 12.23
CA ILE A 386 -12.43 -30.72 11.35
C ILE A 386 -12.83 -31.51 10.09
N VAL A 387 -13.53 -32.63 10.29
CA VAL A 387 -13.96 -33.53 9.20
C VAL A 387 -14.94 -32.80 8.28
N VAL A 388 -16.00 -32.21 8.82
CA VAL A 388 -17.04 -31.57 8.02
C VAL A 388 -16.53 -30.34 7.27
N ARG A 389 -15.60 -29.56 7.87
CA ARG A 389 -14.99 -28.42 7.19
C ARG A 389 -14.23 -28.86 5.94
N HIS A 390 -13.40 -29.90 6.08
CA HIS A 390 -12.59 -30.42 4.98
C HIS A 390 -13.48 -31.02 3.89
N ALA A 391 -14.47 -31.83 4.27
CA ALA A 391 -15.39 -32.43 3.33
C ALA A 391 -16.25 -31.38 2.58
N ALA A 392 -16.73 -30.34 3.28
CA ALA A 392 -17.47 -29.24 2.67
C ALA A 392 -16.66 -28.52 1.59
N GLU A 393 -15.37 -28.25 1.84
CA GLU A 393 -14.50 -27.62 0.85
C GLU A 393 -14.32 -28.49 -0.40
N GLU A 394 -14.09 -29.80 -0.21
CA GLU A 394 -13.92 -30.73 -1.32
C GLU A 394 -15.21 -30.87 -2.14
N ILE A 395 -16.37 -30.92 -1.48
CA ILE A 395 -17.67 -30.90 -2.15
C ILE A 395 -17.85 -29.59 -2.93
N ALA A 396 -17.59 -28.45 -2.30
CA ALA A 396 -17.72 -27.14 -2.94
C ALA A 396 -16.82 -26.99 -4.18
N ARG A 397 -15.58 -27.50 -4.11
CA ARG A 397 -14.64 -27.51 -5.24
C ARG A 397 -15.16 -28.34 -6.40
N ARG A 398 -15.76 -29.51 -6.14
CA ARG A 398 -16.34 -30.39 -7.16
C ARG A 398 -17.62 -29.84 -7.78
N LEU A 399 -18.47 -29.20 -6.97
CA LEU A 399 -19.69 -28.55 -7.46
C LEU A 399 -19.39 -27.33 -8.32
N GLY A 400 -18.29 -26.62 -8.03
CA GLY A 400 -17.95 -25.35 -8.66
C GLY A 400 -18.92 -24.24 -8.24
N ASN A 401 -18.50 -22.98 -8.36
CA ASN A 401 -19.33 -21.81 -8.02
C ASN A 401 -20.05 -21.94 -6.65
N THR A 402 -19.40 -22.62 -5.70
CA THR A 402 -19.95 -22.97 -4.39
C THR A 402 -18.98 -22.53 -3.31
N MET A 403 -19.48 -21.81 -2.30
CA MET A 403 -18.70 -21.41 -1.13
C MET A 403 -19.09 -22.24 0.10
N VAL A 404 -18.29 -22.14 1.16
CA VAL A 404 -18.51 -22.82 2.44
C VAL A 404 -18.66 -21.76 3.54
N ALA A 405 -19.77 -21.82 4.26
CA ALA A 405 -20.02 -20.98 5.43
C ALA A 405 -19.23 -21.48 6.66
N PRO A 406 -19.05 -20.65 7.70
CA PRO A 406 -18.46 -21.09 8.97
C PRO A 406 -19.17 -22.34 9.51
N VAL A 407 -18.40 -23.27 10.07
CA VAL A 407 -18.95 -24.49 10.66
C VAL A 407 -19.83 -24.12 11.86
N VAL A 408 -21.08 -24.60 11.87
CA VAL A 408 -21.95 -24.49 13.03
C VAL A 408 -21.51 -25.55 14.05
N THR A 409 -20.85 -25.08 15.11
CA THR A 409 -20.23 -25.95 16.13
C THR A 409 -21.12 -26.23 17.34
N TYR A 410 -22.22 -25.49 17.50
CA TYR A 410 -23.18 -25.69 18.59
C TYR A 410 -24.36 -26.48 18.06
N VAL A 411 -24.51 -27.72 18.53
CA VAL A 411 -25.51 -28.67 18.03
C VAL A 411 -26.14 -29.45 19.20
N PRO A 412 -27.26 -30.17 18.98
CA PRO A 412 -27.86 -31.01 20.02
C PRO A 412 -27.04 -32.29 20.27
N GLU A 413 -26.45 -32.40 21.46
CA GLU A 413 -25.61 -33.54 21.89
C GLU A 413 -26.17 -34.28 23.12
N GLY A 414 -27.44 -34.03 23.44
CA GLY A 414 -28.14 -34.56 24.59
C GLY A 414 -28.68 -33.46 25.52
N GLN A 415 -29.52 -33.85 26.48
CA GLN A 415 -30.10 -32.93 27.46
C GLN A 415 -29.02 -32.49 28.45
N ILE A 416 -29.08 -31.22 28.86
CA ILE A 416 -28.14 -30.65 29.84
C ILE A 416 -28.49 -31.13 31.25
N ASP A 417 -29.78 -31.12 31.61
CA ASP A 417 -30.26 -31.51 32.93
C ASP A 417 -31.59 -32.29 32.84
N PRO A 418 -31.65 -33.55 33.34
CA PRO A 418 -30.49 -34.36 33.70
C PRO A 418 -29.65 -34.69 32.45
N PRO A 419 -28.33 -34.86 32.58
CA PRO A 419 -27.46 -35.09 31.43
C PRO A 419 -27.81 -36.38 30.68
N SER A 420 -28.01 -36.27 29.36
CA SER A 420 -28.31 -37.41 28.48
C SER A 420 -27.38 -37.46 27.27
N GLY A 421 -27.35 -38.57 26.52
CA GLY A 421 -26.47 -38.69 25.34
C GLY A 421 -24.99 -38.41 25.64
N HIS A 422 -24.36 -37.61 24.78
CA HIS A 422 -22.97 -37.18 24.93
C HIS A 422 -22.76 -36.16 26.05
N MET A 423 -23.81 -35.45 26.50
CA MET A 423 -23.75 -34.54 27.66
C MET A 423 -23.44 -35.25 28.99
N ARG A 424 -23.46 -36.59 29.03
CA ARG A 424 -22.94 -37.37 30.16
C ARG A 424 -21.43 -37.30 30.33
N PHE A 425 -20.71 -36.81 29.31
CA PHE A 425 -19.25 -36.80 29.26
C PHE A 425 -18.72 -35.37 29.36
N PRO A 426 -17.70 -35.12 30.20
CA PRO A 426 -17.11 -33.79 30.35
C PRO A 426 -16.57 -33.23 29.03
N GLY A 427 -16.85 -31.95 28.77
CA GLY A 427 -16.39 -31.23 27.59
C GLY A 427 -17.36 -31.23 26.42
N THR A 428 -18.39 -32.08 26.43
CA THR A 428 -19.50 -32.00 25.46
C THR A 428 -20.25 -30.68 25.63
N ILE A 429 -20.60 -30.04 24.51
CA ILE A 429 -21.41 -28.83 24.48
C ILE A 429 -22.69 -29.14 23.70
N SER A 430 -23.85 -28.96 24.34
CA SER A 430 -25.16 -29.19 23.72
C SER A 430 -26.04 -27.95 23.79
N ILE A 431 -26.84 -27.74 22.74
CA ILE A 431 -27.94 -26.78 22.70
C ILE A 431 -29.26 -27.51 22.40
N SER A 432 -30.40 -26.85 22.61
CA SER A 432 -31.70 -27.45 22.27
C SER A 432 -31.87 -27.59 20.76
N GLU A 433 -32.73 -28.53 20.33
CA GLU A 433 -33.06 -28.71 18.90
C GLU A 433 -33.65 -27.43 18.30
N GLU A 434 -34.48 -26.71 19.06
CA GLU A 434 -35.11 -25.46 18.62
C GLU A 434 -34.07 -24.37 18.40
N THR A 435 -33.09 -24.25 19.30
CA THR A 435 -32.00 -23.27 19.18
C THR A 435 -31.13 -23.59 17.96
N PHE A 436 -30.85 -24.88 17.74
CA PHE A 436 -30.09 -25.32 16.57
C PHE A 436 -30.83 -25.04 15.26
N GLN A 437 -32.13 -25.33 15.19
CA GLN A 437 -32.96 -25.03 14.03
C GLN A 437 -33.00 -23.51 13.74
N GLU A 438 -33.12 -22.68 14.77
CA GLU A 438 -33.11 -21.22 14.63
C GLU A 438 -31.76 -20.71 14.09
N ILE A 439 -30.63 -21.21 14.62
CA ILE A 439 -29.29 -20.86 14.14
C ILE A 439 -29.15 -21.18 12.64
N LEU A 440 -29.55 -22.39 12.23
CA LEU A 440 -29.50 -22.79 10.83
C LEU A 440 -30.39 -21.92 9.95
N SER A 441 -31.60 -21.62 10.42
CA SER A 441 -32.58 -20.84 9.66
C SER A 441 -32.07 -19.41 9.45
N ARG A 442 -31.60 -18.74 10.51
CA ARG A 442 -31.06 -17.38 10.41
C ARG A 442 -29.77 -17.30 9.59
N THR A 443 -28.95 -18.34 9.64
CA THR A 443 -27.73 -18.41 8.81
C THR A 443 -28.10 -18.53 7.33
N ALA A 444 -29.03 -19.43 6.98
CA ALA A 444 -29.51 -19.60 5.62
C ALA A 444 -30.18 -18.32 5.09
N GLU A 445 -31.10 -17.72 5.85
CA GLU A 445 -31.77 -16.46 5.49
C GLU A 445 -30.77 -15.32 5.24
N SER A 446 -29.73 -15.20 6.09
CA SER A 446 -28.70 -14.17 5.92
C SER A 446 -27.90 -14.35 4.64
N LEU A 447 -27.58 -15.58 4.25
CA LEU A 447 -26.87 -15.87 3.01
C LEU A 447 -27.77 -15.63 1.80
N LEU A 448 -29.02 -16.08 1.85
CA LEU A 448 -30.02 -15.83 0.82
C LEU A 448 -30.23 -14.32 0.56
N GLN A 449 -30.29 -13.51 1.63
CA GLN A 449 -30.39 -12.05 1.54
C GLN A 449 -29.21 -11.40 0.79
N HIS A 450 -28.02 -12.01 0.85
CA HIS A 450 -26.83 -11.50 0.17
C HIS A 450 -26.71 -11.94 -1.29
N GLY A 451 -27.66 -12.73 -1.82
CA GLY A 451 -27.72 -13.10 -3.23
C GLY A 451 -27.29 -14.53 -3.55
N PHE A 452 -27.10 -15.39 -2.54
CA PHE A 452 -27.06 -16.84 -2.76
C PHE A 452 -28.45 -17.35 -3.14
N THR A 453 -28.53 -18.33 -4.05
CA THR A 453 -29.80 -18.94 -4.47
C THR A 453 -29.91 -20.41 -4.09
N ARG A 454 -28.82 -21.07 -3.74
CA ARG A 454 -28.84 -22.47 -3.26
C ARG A 454 -28.02 -22.63 -2.00
N VAL A 455 -28.65 -23.05 -0.91
CA VAL A 455 -28.02 -23.32 0.37
C VAL A 455 -28.10 -24.82 0.66
N TYR A 456 -26.98 -25.45 0.98
CA TYR A 456 -26.89 -26.87 1.27
C TYR A 456 -26.50 -27.10 2.74
N LEU A 457 -27.37 -27.75 3.50
CA LEU A 457 -27.11 -28.16 4.87
C LEU A 457 -26.50 -29.56 4.87
N ILE A 458 -25.30 -29.69 5.43
CA ILE A 458 -24.64 -30.98 5.68
C ILE A 458 -24.28 -31.10 7.16
N GLY A 459 -24.30 -32.32 7.71
CA GLY A 459 -23.94 -32.54 9.11
C GLY A 459 -23.18 -33.81 9.36
N ASP A 460 -22.13 -33.71 10.17
CA ASP A 460 -21.25 -34.82 10.56
C ASP A 460 -21.62 -35.44 11.92
N SER A 461 -22.80 -35.11 12.45
CA SER A 461 -23.39 -35.74 13.63
C SER A 461 -24.82 -36.21 13.34
N GLY A 462 -25.18 -37.38 13.88
CA GLY A 462 -26.46 -38.05 13.60
C GLY A 462 -27.65 -37.31 14.20
N GLY A 463 -27.49 -36.68 15.36
CA GLY A 463 -28.55 -35.90 16.02
C GLY A 463 -29.00 -34.68 15.20
N ASN A 464 -28.17 -34.23 14.26
CA ASN A 464 -28.41 -32.99 13.51
C ASN A 464 -29.29 -33.19 12.28
N GLN A 465 -29.48 -34.43 11.82
CA GLN A 465 -30.05 -34.70 10.49
C GLN A 465 -31.53 -34.30 10.39
N ALA A 466 -32.34 -34.68 11.39
CA ALA A 466 -33.77 -34.37 11.39
C ALA A 466 -34.04 -32.85 11.46
N SER A 467 -33.25 -32.14 12.27
CA SER A 467 -33.36 -30.67 12.41
C SER A 467 -32.98 -29.95 11.11
N GLN A 468 -31.93 -30.40 10.41
CA GLN A 468 -31.57 -29.84 9.11
C GLN A 468 -32.65 -30.05 8.05
N SER A 469 -33.26 -31.25 7.99
CA SER A 469 -34.40 -31.53 7.09
C SER A 469 -35.56 -30.58 7.36
N LYS A 470 -35.97 -30.44 8.63
CA LYS A 470 -37.05 -29.52 9.02
C LYS A 470 -36.78 -28.07 8.59
N VAL A 471 -35.56 -27.59 8.78
CA VAL A 471 -35.17 -26.22 8.39
C VAL A 471 -35.26 -26.04 6.87
N ALA A 472 -34.72 -26.99 6.10
CA ALA A 472 -34.79 -26.93 4.63
C ALA A 472 -36.25 -26.88 4.13
N ASP A 473 -37.12 -27.73 4.69
CA ASP A 473 -38.55 -27.76 4.35
C ASP A 473 -39.26 -26.44 4.73
N SER A 474 -38.89 -25.84 5.86
CA SER A 474 -39.53 -24.61 6.35
C SER A 474 -39.18 -23.37 5.50
N ILE A 475 -37.93 -23.25 5.02
CA ILE A 475 -37.52 -22.08 4.22
C ILE A 475 -37.98 -22.21 2.76
N GLY A 476 -38.02 -23.44 2.23
CA GLY A 476 -38.48 -23.71 0.86
C GLY A 476 -39.92 -23.29 0.55
N SER A 477 -40.71 -22.93 1.57
CA SER A 477 -42.12 -22.49 1.46
C SER A 477 -42.34 -20.98 1.69
N SER A 478 -41.27 -20.18 1.80
CA SER A 478 -41.32 -18.76 2.20
C SER A 478 -41.34 -17.74 1.03
N TRP A 479 -41.21 -16.43 1.35
CA TRP A 479 -41.32 -15.23 0.49
C TRP A 479 -40.68 -15.34 -0.91
N TRP A 480 -39.67 -16.18 -1.08
CA TRP A 480 -38.80 -16.26 -2.26
C TRP A 480 -39.40 -16.94 -3.50
N GLY A 481 -40.61 -17.50 -3.42
CA GLY A 481 -41.25 -18.29 -4.50
C GLY A 481 -41.68 -17.53 -5.77
N GLY A 482 -41.51 -16.21 -5.84
CA GLY A 482 -41.93 -15.38 -6.98
C GLY A 482 -40.83 -14.90 -7.93
N GLN A 483 -39.57 -15.29 -7.70
CA GLN A 483 -38.42 -14.82 -8.49
C GLN A 483 -38.02 -15.79 -9.63
N PRO A 484 -37.43 -15.29 -10.73
CA PRO A 484 -37.04 -16.11 -11.88
C PRO A 484 -35.95 -17.15 -11.61
N ASP A 485 -35.19 -17.04 -10.50
CA ASP A 485 -34.32 -18.10 -9.95
C ASP A 485 -34.69 -18.29 -8.47
N PRO A 486 -35.55 -19.27 -8.13
CA PRO A 486 -36.08 -19.40 -6.78
C PRO A 486 -34.97 -19.78 -5.80
N GLN A 487 -34.87 -19.02 -4.72
CA GLN A 487 -33.95 -19.35 -3.64
C GLN A 487 -34.39 -20.63 -2.94
N GLN A 488 -33.46 -21.58 -2.76
CA GLN A 488 -33.74 -22.92 -2.25
C GLN A 488 -32.74 -23.32 -1.17
N VAL A 489 -33.24 -24.02 -0.15
CA VAL A 489 -32.44 -24.63 0.91
C VAL A 489 -32.64 -26.14 0.84
N PHE A 490 -31.55 -26.89 0.85
CA PHE A 490 -31.53 -28.35 0.74
C PHE A 490 -30.87 -28.96 1.97
N HIS A 491 -31.42 -30.06 2.47
CA HIS A 491 -30.71 -30.94 3.40
C HIS A 491 -30.12 -32.11 2.62
N ILE A 492 -28.81 -32.33 2.76
CA ILE A 492 -28.10 -33.43 2.11
C ILE A 492 -27.84 -34.52 3.16
N GLY A 493 -28.90 -35.26 3.51
CA GLY A 493 -28.83 -36.30 4.53
C GLY A 493 -27.90 -37.46 4.19
N ASP A 494 -27.73 -37.76 2.90
CA ASP A 494 -26.88 -38.87 2.44
C ASP A 494 -25.41 -38.68 2.85
N TYR A 495 -24.94 -37.44 3.06
CA TYR A 495 -23.59 -37.16 3.56
C TYR A 495 -23.26 -37.96 4.83
N TYR A 496 -24.21 -38.08 5.76
CA TYR A 496 -23.99 -38.74 7.05
C TYR A 496 -24.18 -40.26 6.99
N PHE A 497 -25.10 -40.76 6.16
CA PHE A 497 -25.46 -42.18 6.13
C PHE A 497 -24.53 -42.96 5.21
N PRO A 498 -23.61 -43.81 5.75
CA PRO A 498 -22.58 -44.47 4.96
C PRO A 498 -23.14 -45.42 3.88
N GLU A 499 -24.34 -45.96 4.13
CA GLU A 499 -25.02 -46.84 3.18
C GLU A 499 -25.56 -46.08 1.94
N ARG A 500 -25.57 -44.75 1.99
CA ARG A 500 -26.14 -43.88 0.95
C ARG A 500 -25.10 -43.01 0.24
N ASN A 501 -23.97 -42.72 0.88
CA ASN A 501 -22.88 -41.94 0.27
C ASN A 501 -21.77 -42.80 -0.38
N GLY A 502 -21.86 -44.13 -0.31
CA GLY A 502 -20.86 -45.04 -0.89
C GLY A 502 -19.53 -45.11 -0.12
N GLN A 503 -19.52 -44.73 1.18
CA GLN A 503 -18.34 -44.91 2.04
C GLN A 503 -18.14 -46.36 2.51
N ILE A 504 -19.13 -47.23 2.32
CA ILE A 504 -19.01 -48.68 2.52
C ILE A 504 -19.08 -49.38 1.16
N GLU A 505 -17.94 -49.44 0.46
CA GLU A 505 -17.58 -50.54 -0.45
C GLU A 505 -16.17 -51.05 -0.12
#